data_AF-A0A7K4D1K2-F1
#
_entry.id   AF-A0A7K4D1K2-F1
#
_cell.length_a   1.000
_cell.length_b   1.000
_cell.length_c   1.000
_cell.angle_alpha   90.00
_cell.angle_beta   90.00
_cell.angle_gamma   90.00
#
_symmetry.space_group_name_H-M   'P 1'
#
loop_
_entity.id
_entity.type
_entity.pdbx_description
1 polymer ?
#
loop_
_entity_poly.entity_id
_entity_poly.type
_entity_poly.pdbx_seq_one_letter_code
_entity_poly.pdbx_strand_id
1 'polypeptide(L)'
;EIESAIKELREMLSEETAAEKEGEAAGDEDEKSDAGRIACPKCGSLKIIKHVDKGKVLYYHQGAPIYAKKGVCSQCGAEMPL
;
A
#
# COMPACT_ATOMS: atom_id res chain seq x y z
N GLU A 1 -0.65 -45.41 -2.39
CA GLU A 1 -1.97 -44.77 -2.62
C GLU A 1 -2.08 -43.33 -2.09
N ILE A 2 -1.31 -42.95 -1.06
CA ILE A 2 -1.31 -41.58 -0.50
C ILE A 2 -0.82 -40.51 -1.49
N GLU A 3 0.15 -40.86 -2.35
CA GLU A 3 0.73 -39.92 -3.33
C GLU A 3 -0.26 -39.48 -4.41
N SER A 4 -1.28 -40.29 -4.72
CA SER A 4 -2.34 -39.90 -5.66
C SER A 4 -3.24 -38.83 -5.05
N ALA A 5 -3.61 -39.01 -3.77
CA ALA A 5 -4.45 -38.05 -3.05
C ALA A 5 -3.75 -36.69 -2.89
N ILE A 6 -2.44 -36.68 -2.64
CA ILE A 6 -1.64 -35.44 -2.53
C ILE A 6 -1.61 -34.67 -3.86
N LYS A 7 -1.56 -35.39 -4.99
CA LYS A 7 -1.57 -34.77 -6.32
C LYS A 7 -2.92 -34.15 -6.64
N GLU A 8 -4.02 -34.83 -6.34
CA GLU A 8 -5.39 -34.33 -6.56
C GLU A 8 -5.69 -33.08 -5.71
N LEU A 9 -5.29 -33.07 -4.43
CA LEU A 9 -5.42 -31.88 -3.56
C LEU A 9 -4.67 -30.66 -4.09
N ARG A 10 -3.48 -30.86 -4.69
CA ARG A 10 -2.66 -29.77 -5.24
C ARG A 10 -3.28 -29.16 -6.50
N GLU A 11 -3.89 -29.98 -7.35
CA GLU A 11 -4.57 -29.49 -8.56
C GLU A 11 -5.80 -28.66 -8.17
N MET A 12 -6.60 -29.10 -7.19
CA MET A 12 -7.75 -28.32 -6.69
C MET A 12 -7.35 -26.94 -6.11
N LEU A 13 -6.28 -26.87 -5.32
CA LEU A 13 -5.76 -25.60 -4.75
C LEU A 13 -5.18 -24.65 -5.81
N SER A 14 -4.76 -25.18 -6.96
CA SER A 14 -4.20 -24.36 -8.05
C SER A 14 -5.28 -23.65 -8.88
N GLU A 15 -6.52 -24.15 -8.88
CA GLU A 15 -7.65 -23.55 -9.58
C GLU A 15 -8.34 -22.44 -8.76
N GLU A 16 -8.19 -22.40 -7.43
CA GLU A 16 -8.74 -21.35 -6.55
C GLU A 16 -7.86 -20.09 -6.41
N THR A 17 -6.65 -20.06 -6.98
CA THR A 17 -5.73 -18.90 -6.82
C THR A 17 -5.55 -18.04 -8.07
N ALA A 18 -6.51 -18.11 -8.99
CA ALA A 18 -6.61 -17.16 -10.09
C ALA A 18 -7.70 -16.11 -9.78
N ALA A 19 -7.22 -14.95 -9.36
CA ALA A 19 -7.90 -13.66 -9.48
C ALA A 19 -9.03 -13.35 -8.49
N GLU A 20 -8.64 -12.84 -7.33
CA GLU A 20 -9.18 -11.57 -6.85
C GLU A 20 -8.04 -10.54 -6.85
N LYS A 21 -7.80 -9.99 -8.05
CA LYS A 21 -7.29 -8.63 -8.19
C LYS A 21 -8.41 -7.70 -7.74
N GLU A 22 -8.43 -7.37 -6.46
CA GLU A 22 -9.15 -6.21 -5.95
C GLU A 22 -8.11 -5.07 -5.87
N GLY A 23 -8.05 -4.09 -6.77
CA GLY A 23 -9.19 -3.45 -7.40
C GLY A 23 -9.89 -2.60 -6.34
N GLU A 24 -9.47 -1.34 -6.26
CA GLU A 24 -10.18 -0.24 -5.59
C GLU A 24 -10.27 -0.18 -4.05
N ALA A 25 -9.33 0.59 -3.49
CA ALA A 25 -9.68 1.81 -2.74
C ALA A 25 -8.55 2.81 -3.04
N ALA A 26 -8.62 3.71 -4.02
CA ALA A 26 -9.67 4.72 -4.23
C ALA A 26 -10.05 5.42 -2.92
N GLY A 27 -9.04 5.97 -2.25
CA GLY A 27 -9.09 7.36 -1.80
C GLY A 27 -7.70 7.94 -2.10
N ASP A 28 -7.47 8.91 -2.98
CA ASP A 28 -8.34 10.00 -3.45
C ASP A 28 -9.33 10.50 -2.41
N GLU A 29 -8.80 10.60 -1.19
CA GLU A 29 -9.18 11.71 -0.35
C GLU A 29 -8.35 12.88 -0.89
N ASP A 30 -8.86 13.55 -1.92
CA ASP A 30 -8.57 14.96 -2.18
C ASP A 30 -9.10 15.78 -0.97
N GLU A 31 -8.59 15.47 0.23
CA GLU A 31 -8.63 16.35 1.37
C GLU A 31 -7.59 17.42 1.06
N LYS A 32 -8.06 18.40 0.29
CA LYS A 32 -7.68 19.81 0.35
C LYS A 32 -6.63 20.03 1.42
N SER A 33 -5.38 20.02 0.98
CA SER A 33 -4.22 20.05 1.86
C SER A 33 -4.14 21.39 2.60
N ASP A 34 -4.86 21.50 3.70
CA ASP A 34 -4.55 22.38 4.84
C ASP A 34 -3.54 21.71 5.78
N ALA A 35 -2.88 20.63 5.32
CA ALA A 35 -1.66 20.12 5.95
C ALA A 35 -0.54 21.12 5.66
N GLY A 36 -0.07 21.80 6.72
CA GLY A 36 0.97 22.83 6.67
C GLY A 36 2.09 22.51 5.68
N ARG A 37 2.56 23.55 4.96
CA ARG A 37 3.56 23.45 3.89
C ARG A 37 4.79 22.65 4.35
N ILE A 38 4.81 21.35 4.08
CA ILE A 38 5.99 20.51 4.34
C ILE A 38 7.00 20.82 3.24
N ALA A 39 8.15 21.34 3.64
CA ALA A 39 9.28 21.54 2.76
C ALA A 39 10.13 20.27 2.71
N CYS A 40 10.51 19.87 1.50
CA CYS A 40 11.46 18.79 1.33
C CYS A 40 12.81 19.17 1.99
N PRO A 41 13.36 18.35 2.90
CA PRO A 41 14.64 18.65 3.55
C PRO A 41 15.84 18.58 2.58
N LYS A 42 15.67 17.99 1.39
CA LYS A 42 16.75 17.87 0.40
C LYS A 42 16.81 19.00 -0.61
N CYS A 43 15.66 19.49 -1.09
CA CYS A 43 15.61 20.50 -2.14
C CYS A 43 14.76 21.74 -1.79
N GLY A 44 14.17 21.81 -0.61
CA GLY A 44 13.31 22.91 -0.16
C GLY A 44 11.97 23.03 -0.90
N SER A 45 11.67 22.11 -1.83
CA SER A 45 10.42 22.13 -2.58
C SER A 45 9.24 21.79 -1.68
N LEU A 46 8.13 22.50 -1.86
CA LEU A 46 6.86 22.26 -1.14
C LEU A 46 5.97 21.23 -1.85
N LYS A 47 6.42 20.70 -2.99
CA LYS A 47 5.71 19.71 -3.79
C LYS A 47 6.00 18.31 -3.24
N ILE A 48 5.22 17.90 -2.25
CA ILE A 48 5.29 16.57 -1.61
C ILE A 48 4.01 15.80 -1.95
N ILE A 49 4.16 14.61 -2.52
CA ILE A 49 3.06 13.70 -2.83
C ILE A 49 2.96 12.68 -1.69
N LYS A 50 1.77 12.46 -1.16
CA LYS A 50 1.52 11.47 -0.13
C LYS A 50 1.23 10.12 -0.77
N HIS A 51 1.89 9.07 -0.29
CA HIS A 51 1.69 7.68 -0.70
C HIS A 51 1.48 6.81 0.53
N VAL A 52 0.71 5.74 0.38
CA VAL A 52 0.51 4.74 1.43
C VAL A 52 1.59 3.67 1.30
N ASP A 53 2.32 3.42 2.38
CA ASP A 53 3.38 2.41 2.45
C ASP A 53 2.81 1.06 2.93
N LYS A 54 2.45 0.21 1.96
CA LYS A 54 1.86 -1.12 2.24
C LYS A 54 2.83 -2.11 2.92
N GLY A 55 4.13 -1.80 2.94
CA GLY A 55 5.13 -2.60 3.65
C GLY A 55 5.12 -2.40 5.17
N LYS A 56 4.49 -1.31 5.65
CA LYS A 56 4.45 -0.97 7.07
C LYS A 56 3.03 -0.80 7.56
N VAL A 57 2.51 -1.83 8.22
CA VAL A 57 1.25 -1.78 8.96
C VAL A 57 1.50 -1.06 10.29
N LEU A 58 0.72 -0.03 10.59
CA LEU A 58 0.76 0.67 11.87
C LEU A 58 -0.05 -0.06 12.93
N TYR A 59 -1.30 -0.40 12.60
CA TYR A 59 -2.18 -1.18 13.46
C TYR A 59 -3.35 -1.75 12.64
N TYR A 60 -4.09 -2.68 13.22
CA TYR A 60 -5.30 -3.25 12.62
C TYR A 60 -6.54 -2.61 13.26
N HIS A 61 -7.42 -2.07 12.44
CA HIS A 61 -8.69 -1.50 12.86
C HIS A 61 -9.84 -2.35 12.34
N GLN A 62 -10.61 -2.97 13.24
CA GLN A 62 -11.75 -3.84 12.89
C GLN A 62 -11.39 -4.94 11.86
N GLY A 63 -10.18 -5.52 11.98
CA GLY A 63 -9.70 -6.55 11.07
C GLY A 63 -9.04 -6.02 9.78
N ALA A 64 -9.14 -4.73 9.49
CA ALA A 64 -8.46 -4.11 8.33
C ALA A 64 -7.09 -3.52 8.73
N PRO A 65 -6.01 -3.77 7.97
CA PRO A 65 -4.71 -3.16 8.23
C PRO A 65 -4.70 -1.67 7.86
N ILE A 66 -4.28 -0.83 8.80
CA ILE A 66 -3.98 0.58 8.55
C ILE A 66 -2.48 0.72 8.28
N TYR A 67 -2.15 1.20 7.09
CA TYR A 67 -0.78 1.35 6.62
C TYR A 67 -0.21 2.73 6.93
N ALA A 68 1.11 2.82 7.03
CA ALA A 68 1.81 4.09 7.22
C ALA A 68 1.67 4.98 5.97
N LYS A 69 1.63 6.30 6.17
CA LYS A 69 1.73 7.27 5.06
C LYS A 69 3.19 7.72 4.92
N LYS A 70 3.63 7.91 3.68
CA LYS A 70 4.94 8.46 3.33
C LYS A 70 4.78 9.61 2.33
N GLY A 71 5.62 10.62 2.45
CA GLY A 71 5.73 11.73 1.51
C GLY A 71 6.88 11.48 0.55
N VAL A 72 6.67 11.76 -0.73
CA VAL A 72 7.71 11.72 -1.76
C VAL A 72 7.79 13.08 -2.42
N CYS A 73 8.97 13.68 -2.43
CA CYS A 73 9.17 14.95 -3.11
C CYS A 73 9.11 14.75 -4.63
N SER A 74 8.22 15.46 -5.32
CA SER A 74 8.09 15.37 -6.78
C SER A 74 9.26 15.97 -7.56
N GLN A 75 10.20 16.64 -6.88
CA GLN A 75 11.33 17.32 -7.52
C GLN A 75 12.62 16.53 -7.41
N CYS A 76 12.92 15.98 -6.22
CA CYS A 76 14.16 15.24 -5.99
C CYS A 76 13.95 13.75 -5.67
N GLY A 77 12.70 13.30 -5.55
CA GLY A 77 12.37 11.90 -5.23
C GLY A 77 12.66 11.49 -3.78
N ALA A 78 13.04 12.42 -2.91
CA ALA A 78 13.31 12.11 -1.51
C ALA A 78 12.03 11.62 -0.81
N GLU A 79 12.12 10.46 -0.16
CA GLU A 79 11.08 9.91 0.71
C GLU A 79 11.21 10.48 2.12
N MET A 80 10.09 10.79 2.76
CA MET A 80 10.01 11.32 4.12
C MET A 80 8.77 10.79 4.84
N PRO A 81 8.82 10.54 6.16
CA PRO A 81 7.65 10.12 6.93
C PRO A 81 6.64 11.28 7.04
N LEU A 82 5.35 10.94 7.03
CA LEU A 82 4.22 11.87 7.20
C LEU A 82 3.33 11.46 8.37
#